data_AF-A0A2D5VPF4-F1
#
_entry.id   AF-A0A2D5VPF4-F1
#
_cell.length_a   1.000
_cell.length_b   1.000
_cell.length_c   1.000
_cell.angle_alpha   90.00
_cell.angle_beta   90.00
_cell.angle_gamma   90.00
#
_symmetry.space_group_name_H-M   'P 1'
#
loop_
_entity.id
_entity.type
_entity.pdbx_description
1 polymer ?
#
loop_
_entity_poly.entity_id
_entity_poly.type
_entity_poly.pdbx_seq_one_letter_code
_entity_poly.pdbx_strand_id
1 'polypeptide(L)'
;MLLKMLIWEISKMTKETVRGLLTIDDFELLKYLLESKVASRKQINLDIYSKHKPQSVRYRLKRLRRLGFLSTYRPYPNRSDQSNIYGLTSNGLKYIVNELNVPLLRKRLLSDSVEHDLDLVDIRRFFKSQVYVQSYYSENQIHNEVRFNEDENLKVYNQLKFDALIHYTKDSVNKVFIPIQYEKTSKSKKRYKQIISQYYFEPSLPMIIYITKSEQIKNLIGEIEDEFQKDHDIRKIFYGTLSDLSSDSKLVKFISQNNKAIVMK
;
A
#
# COMPACT_ATOMS: atom_id res chain seq x y z
N MET A 1 9.27 24.41 -37.38
CA MET A 1 9.17 25.46 -36.33
C MET A 1 7.77 25.51 -35.71
N LEU A 2 6.70 25.54 -36.52
CA LEU A 2 5.29 25.51 -36.08
C LEU A 2 4.92 24.34 -35.15
N LEU A 3 5.46 23.13 -35.36
CA LEU A 3 5.16 21.97 -34.50
C LEU A 3 5.74 22.09 -33.07
N LYS A 4 6.89 22.78 -32.90
CA LYS A 4 7.51 23.01 -31.58
C LYS A 4 6.78 24.11 -30.79
N MET A 5 6.25 25.13 -31.47
CA MET A 5 5.39 26.14 -30.85
C MET A 5 4.05 25.55 -30.41
N LEU A 6 3.42 24.69 -31.21
CA LEU A 6 2.17 24.02 -30.83
C LEU A 6 2.34 23.09 -29.62
N ILE A 7 3.46 22.34 -29.57
CA ILE A 7 3.78 21.46 -28.42
C ILE A 7 4.13 22.28 -27.17
N TRP A 8 4.78 23.44 -27.33
CA TRP A 8 5.10 24.35 -26.23
C TRP A 8 3.85 25.06 -25.69
N GLU A 9 2.94 25.51 -26.55
CA GLU A 9 1.65 26.11 -26.16
C GLU A 9 0.69 25.09 -25.55
N ILE A 10 0.62 23.85 -26.06
CA ILE A 10 -0.17 22.76 -25.43
C ILE A 10 0.41 22.40 -24.06
N SER A 11 1.75 22.43 -23.90
CA SER A 11 2.44 22.20 -22.63
C SER A 11 2.25 23.35 -21.62
N LYS A 12 2.12 24.59 -22.10
CA LYS A 12 1.79 25.77 -21.27
C LYS A 12 0.31 25.81 -20.88
N MET A 13 -0.60 25.54 -21.83
CA MET A 13 -2.05 25.47 -21.57
C MET A 13 -2.41 24.35 -20.60
N THR A 14 -1.72 23.21 -20.63
CA THR A 14 -1.94 22.14 -19.65
C THR A 14 -1.33 22.45 -18.28
N LYS A 15 -0.21 23.19 -18.21
CA LYS A 15 0.40 23.62 -16.93
C LYS A 15 -0.32 24.77 -16.24
N GLU A 16 -0.88 25.73 -16.98
CA GLU A 16 -1.57 26.90 -16.40
C GLU A 16 -3.02 26.60 -16.00
N THR A 17 -3.72 25.69 -16.69
CA THR A 17 -5.14 25.45 -16.42
C THR A 17 -5.37 24.57 -15.17
N VAL A 18 -4.45 23.65 -14.84
CA VAL A 18 -4.65 22.72 -13.70
C VAL A 18 -4.19 23.32 -12.36
N ARG A 19 -3.21 24.22 -12.35
CA ARG A 19 -2.69 24.85 -11.12
C ARG A 19 -3.72 25.72 -10.37
N GLY A 20 -4.79 26.17 -11.03
CA GLY A 20 -5.90 26.90 -10.40
C GLY A 20 -7.14 26.05 -10.07
N LEU A 21 -7.21 24.78 -10.51
CA LEU A 21 -8.42 23.94 -10.42
C LEU A 21 -8.42 22.95 -9.25
N LEU A 22 -7.24 22.57 -8.76
CA LEU A 22 -7.07 21.59 -7.70
C LEU A 22 -6.67 22.27 -6.39
N THR A 23 -7.30 21.88 -5.29
CA THR A 23 -6.81 22.29 -3.96
C THR A 23 -5.67 21.39 -3.51
N ILE A 24 -4.95 21.78 -2.45
CA ILE A 24 -3.92 20.94 -1.81
C ILE A 24 -4.47 19.54 -1.49
N ASP A 25 -5.65 19.46 -0.85
CA ASP A 25 -6.27 18.16 -0.55
C ASP A 25 -6.61 17.32 -1.80
N ASP A 26 -6.90 17.97 -2.94
CA ASP A 26 -7.18 17.24 -4.18
C ASP A 26 -5.89 16.68 -4.78
N PHE A 27 -4.79 17.43 -4.66
CA PHE A 27 -3.46 16.95 -5.03
C PHE A 27 -3.03 15.78 -4.13
N GLU A 28 -3.21 15.90 -2.82
CA GLU A 28 -2.94 14.83 -1.86
C GLU A 28 -3.78 13.59 -2.12
N LEU A 29 -5.05 13.72 -2.56
CA LEU A 29 -5.84 12.58 -3.02
C LEU A 29 -5.18 11.86 -4.20
N LEU A 30 -4.71 12.60 -5.21
CA LEU A 30 -4.08 11.99 -6.39
C LEU A 30 -2.79 11.26 -6.02
N LYS A 31 -1.97 11.85 -5.13
CA LYS A 31 -0.77 11.21 -4.59
C LYS A 31 -1.11 9.96 -3.79
N TYR A 32 -2.12 10.04 -2.93
CA TYR A 32 -2.59 8.90 -2.14
C TYR A 32 -3.08 7.75 -3.03
N LEU A 33 -3.82 8.04 -4.11
CA LEU A 33 -4.24 7.02 -5.07
C LEU A 33 -3.11 6.53 -5.98
N LEU A 34 -2.05 7.33 -6.20
CA LEU A 34 -0.83 6.84 -6.83
C LEU A 34 -0.18 5.77 -5.94
N GLU A 35 -0.10 5.98 -4.63
CA GLU A 35 0.53 5.02 -3.71
C GLU A 35 -0.35 3.78 -3.48
N SER A 36 -1.65 3.97 -3.26
CA SER A 36 -2.58 2.90 -2.86
C SER A 36 -3.35 2.26 -4.03
N LYS A 37 -3.19 2.75 -5.27
CA LYS A 37 -3.89 2.35 -6.50
C LYS A 37 -5.40 2.65 -6.50
N VAL A 38 -6.11 2.26 -5.45
CA VAL A 38 -7.56 2.47 -5.25
C VAL A 38 -7.89 2.77 -3.80
N ALA A 39 -9.01 3.44 -3.56
CA ALA A 39 -9.59 3.63 -2.24
C ALA A 39 -11.10 3.85 -2.30
N SER A 40 -11.83 3.47 -1.26
CA SER A 40 -13.25 3.76 -1.14
C SER A 40 -13.49 5.23 -0.78
N ARG A 41 -14.68 5.76 -1.06
CA ARG A 41 -15.06 7.12 -0.62
C ARG A 41 -14.91 7.28 0.89
N LYS A 42 -15.25 6.24 1.67
CA LYS A 42 -15.11 6.27 3.13
C LYS A 42 -13.65 6.42 3.53
N GLN A 43 -12.76 5.62 2.95
CA GLN A 43 -11.31 5.70 3.19
C GLN A 43 -10.75 7.06 2.79
N ILE A 44 -11.10 7.56 1.60
CA ILE A 44 -10.70 8.89 1.12
C ILE A 44 -11.17 10.02 2.07
N ASN A 45 -12.41 9.92 2.55
CA ASN A 45 -12.93 10.90 3.49
C ASN A 45 -12.17 10.90 4.82
N LEU A 46 -11.78 9.72 5.31
CA LEU A 46 -11.02 9.58 6.56
C LEU A 46 -9.57 10.01 6.40
N ASP A 47 -8.91 9.61 5.31
CA ASP A 47 -7.46 9.70 5.17
C ASP A 47 -7.01 11.04 4.57
N ILE A 48 -7.83 11.65 3.70
CA ILE A 48 -7.47 12.87 2.94
C ILE A 48 -8.37 14.04 3.33
N TYR A 49 -9.68 13.84 3.36
CA TYR A 49 -10.63 14.91 3.56
C TYR A 49 -11.28 14.90 4.95
N SER A 50 -10.56 14.50 6.00
CA SER A 50 -11.10 14.32 7.36
C SER A 50 -11.76 15.58 7.94
N LYS A 51 -11.34 16.75 7.47
CA LYS A 51 -11.87 18.06 7.87
C LYS A 51 -13.10 18.51 7.06
N HIS A 52 -13.47 17.78 6.01
CA HIS A 52 -14.56 18.15 5.12
C HIS A 52 -15.85 17.41 5.45
N LYS A 53 -16.99 18.07 5.19
CA LYS A 53 -18.29 17.40 5.25
C LYS A 53 -18.40 16.35 4.13
N PRO A 54 -19.05 15.19 4.36
CA PRO A 54 -19.18 14.14 3.35
C PRO A 54 -19.77 14.60 1.99
N GLN A 55 -20.69 15.59 2.01
CA GLN A 55 -21.25 16.17 0.78
C GLN A 55 -20.17 16.93 -0.03
N SER A 56 -19.28 17.67 0.64
CA SER A 56 -18.16 18.36 0.02
C SER A 56 -17.22 17.37 -0.66
N VAL A 57 -16.89 16.26 0.02
CA VAL A 57 -16.05 15.20 -0.54
C VAL A 57 -16.70 14.58 -1.77
N ARG A 58 -18.01 14.30 -1.73
CA ARG A 58 -18.74 13.80 -2.91
C ARG A 58 -18.67 14.77 -4.10
N TYR A 59 -18.81 16.08 -3.84
CA TYR A 59 -18.69 17.10 -4.88
C TYR A 59 -17.29 17.14 -5.49
N ARG A 60 -16.24 17.14 -4.65
CA ARG A 60 -14.84 17.11 -5.08
C ARG A 60 -14.51 15.89 -5.93
N LEU A 61 -14.89 14.70 -5.47
CA LEU A 61 -14.70 13.47 -6.23
C LEU A 61 -15.44 13.50 -7.57
N LYS A 62 -16.68 14.02 -7.61
CA LYS A 62 -17.43 14.21 -8.87
C LYS A 62 -16.70 15.18 -9.81
N ARG A 63 -16.12 16.26 -9.29
CA ARG A 63 -15.33 17.23 -10.08
C ARG A 63 -14.08 16.58 -10.66
N LEU A 64 -13.28 15.89 -9.86
CA LEU A 64 -12.05 15.23 -10.31
C LEU A 64 -12.32 14.14 -11.36
N ARG A 65 -13.45 13.43 -11.25
CA ARG A 65 -13.92 12.53 -12.31
C ARG A 65 -14.27 13.26 -13.61
N ARG A 66 -15.00 14.38 -13.54
CA ARG A 66 -15.34 15.19 -14.71
C ARG A 66 -14.11 15.76 -15.42
N LEU A 67 -13.08 16.11 -14.64
CA LEU A 67 -11.76 16.49 -15.15
C LEU A 67 -10.96 15.31 -15.71
N GLY A 68 -11.50 14.08 -15.62
CA GLY A 68 -10.88 12.88 -16.16
C GLY A 68 -9.73 12.32 -15.33
N PHE A 69 -9.51 12.76 -14.09
CA PHE A 69 -8.43 12.28 -13.24
C PHE A 69 -8.75 10.98 -12.49
N LEU A 70 -10.03 10.76 -12.16
CA LEU A 70 -10.47 9.61 -11.38
C LEU A 70 -11.38 8.67 -12.18
N SER A 71 -11.11 7.36 -12.07
CA SER A 71 -12.05 6.30 -12.41
C SER A 71 -12.96 6.01 -11.21
N THR A 72 -14.06 5.28 -11.44
CA THR A 72 -14.97 4.88 -10.36
C THR A 72 -15.47 3.47 -10.60
N TYR A 73 -15.45 2.67 -9.54
CA TYR A 73 -15.93 1.30 -9.52
C TYR A 73 -17.10 1.21 -8.54
N ARG A 74 -18.03 0.30 -8.84
CA ARG A 74 -19.14 -0.01 -7.92
C ARG A 74 -18.57 -0.70 -6.67
N PRO A 75 -19.19 -0.53 -5.50
CA PRO A 75 -18.84 -1.30 -4.32
C PRO A 75 -19.05 -2.80 -4.58
N TYR A 76 -18.28 -3.63 -3.88
CA TYR A 76 -18.47 -5.08 -3.90
C TYR A 76 -19.63 -5.48 -2.99
N PRO A 77 -20.45 -6.48 -3.38
CA PRO A 77 -21.63 -6.90 -2.59
C PRO A 77 -21.28 -7.26 -1.14
N ASN A 78 -20.13 -7.88 -0.91
CA ASN A 78 -19.72 -8.41 0.40
C ASN A 78 -18.89 -7.44 1.24
N ARG A 79 -18.76 -6.17 0.83
CA ARG A 79 -18.03 -5.14 1.59
C ARG A 79 -19.00 -4.46 2.57
N SER A 80 -18.59 -4.26 3.81
CA SER A 80 -19.39 -3.50 4.79
C SER A 80 -19.60 -2.04 4.35
N ASP A 81 -18.58 -1.47 3.70
CA ASP A 81 -18.65 -0.16 3.07
C ASP A 81 -19.16 -0.27 1.63
N GLN A 82 -20.43 0.10 1.44
CA GLN A 82 -21.10 0.19 0.14
C GLN A 82 -20.80 1.51 -0.61
N SER A 83 -19.71 2.20 -0.27
CA SER A 83 -19.31 3.41 -0.97
C SER A 83 -18.56 3.11 -2.26
N ASN A 84 -18.74 3.99 -3.26
CA ASN A 84 -17.99 3.92 -4.51
C ASN A 84 -16.47 3.88 -4.26
N ILE A 85 -15.77 3.14 -5.11
CA ILE A 85 -14.33 3.00 -5.10
C ILE A 85 -13.75 3.88 -6.21
N TYR A 86 -12.62 4.52 -5.94
CA TYR A 86 -11.94 5.45 -6.85
C TYR A 86 -10.51 5.00 -7.06
N GLY A 87 -10.01 5.18 -8.28
CA GLY A 87 -8.61 5.02 -8.64
C GLY A 87 -8.22 6.09 -9.66
N LEU A 88 -6.94 6.17 -10.01
CA LEU A 88 -6.48 7.07 -11.05
C LEU A 88 -6.88 6.55 -12.44
N THR A 89 -7.27 7.45 -13.33
CA THR A 89 -7.25 7.16 -14.78
C THR A 89 -5.82 7.27 -15.31
N SER A 90 -5.59 6.88 -16.58
CA SER A 90 -4.33 7.17 -17.26
C SER A 90 -3.99 8.66 -17.29
N ASN A 91 -4.99 9.55 -17.36
CA ASN A 91 -4.79 11.00 -17.35
C ASN A 91 -4.42 11.51 -15.95
N GLY A 92 -5.13 11.04 -14.91
CA GLY A 92 -4.80 11.38 -13.52
C GLY A 92 -3.40 10.90 -13.13
N LEU A 93 -3.03 9.70 -13.58
CA LEU A 93 -1.70 9.14 -13.37
C LEU A 93 -0.61 9.96 -14.06
N LYS A 94 -0.76 10.27 -15.36
CA LYS A 94 0.19 11.12 -16.09
C LYS A 94 0.35 12.48 -15.41
N TYR A 95 -0.75 13.07 -14.97
CA TYR A 95 -0.73 14.36 -14.28
C TYR A 95 0.09 14.30 -13.00
N ILE A 96 -0.25 13.40 -12.06
CA ILE A 96 0.41 13.37 -10.75
C ILE A 96 1.90 12.98 -10.83
N VAL A 97 2.26 12.09 -11.75
CA VAL A 97 3.66 11.70 -11.97
C VAL A 97 4.48 12.88 -12.49
N ASN A 98 3.93 13.66 -13.41
CA ASN A 98 4.59 14.86 -13.92
C ASN A 98 4.74 15.94 -12.84
N GLU A 99 3.72 16.16 -12.01
CA GLU A 99 3.77 17.18 -10.96
C GLU A 99 4.76 16.82 -9.83
N LEU A 100 4.79 15.54 -9.42
CA LEU A 100 5.73 15.09 -8.39
C LEU A 100 7.17 14.97 -8.90
N ASN A 101 7.38 14.99 -10.21
CA ASN A 101 8.68 14.76 -10.85
C ASN A 101 9.35 13.45 -10.35
N VAL A 102 8.55 12.42 -10.04
CA VAL A 102 9.09 11.15 -9.54
C VAL A 102 9.55 10.30 -10.72
N PRO A 103 10.82 9.83 -10.73
CA PRO A 103 11.24 8.84 -11.70
C PRO A 103 10.57 7.50 -11.36
N LEU A 104 9.49 7.17 -12.07
CA LEU A 104 8.79 5.89 -11.93
C LEU A 104 9.19 4.92 -13.03
N LEU A 105 9.47 3.67 -12.65
CA LEU A 105 9.94 2.61 -13.55
C LEU A 105 8.82 1.91 -14.36
N ARG A 106 7.56 2.36 -14.19
CA ARG A 106 6.37 2.04 -15.03
C ARG A 106 5.79 0.61 -14.99
N LYS A 107 6.08 -0.24 -14.01
CA LYS A 107 5.68 -1.67 -14.15
C LYS A 107 4.24 -1.99 -13.77
N ARG A 108 3.62 -1.42 -12.72
CA ARG A 108 2.21 -1.73 -12.33
C ARG A 108 1.55 -0.65 -11.47
N LEU A 109 1.15 0.47 -12.07
CA LEU A 109 0.58 1.61 -11.33
C LEU A 109 -0.94 1.52 -11.10
N LEU A 110 -1.60 0.51 -11.65
CA LEU A 110 -3.04 0.27 -11.52
C LEU A 110 -3.30 -1.02 -10.74
N SER A 111 -4.50 -1.12 -10.19
CA SER A 111 -4.95 -2.26 -9.38
C SER A 111 -5.24 -3.49 -10.23
N ASP A 112 -4.63 -4.62 -9.88
CA ASP A 112 -4.97 -5.95 -10.42
C ASP A 112 -6.04 -6.67 -9.55
N SER A 113 -6.18 -6.25 -8.29
CA SER A 113 -7.16 -6.79 -7.33
C SER A 113 -7.63 -5.68 -6.39
N VAL A 114 -8.71 -5.00 -6.80
CA VAL A 114 -9.26 -3.85 -6.07
C VAL A 114 -9.58 -4.21 -4.62
N GLU A 115 -10.14 -5.39 -4.41
CA GLU A 115 -10.48 -5.88 -3.09
C GLU A 115 -9.27 -6.13 -2.18
N HIS A 116 -8.11 -6.50 -2.74
CA HIS A 116 -6.87 -6.65 -1.99
C HIS A 116 -6.27 -5.28 -1.66
N ASP A 117 -6.20 -4.39 -2.64
CA ASP A 117 -5.64 -3.04 -2.47
C ASP A 117 -6.46 -2.21 -1.47
N LEU A 118 -7.79 -2.38 -1.44
CA LEU A 118 -8.64 -1.72 -0.44
C LEU A 118 -8.36 -2.20 0.99
N ASP A 119 -8.03 -3.48 1.18
CA ASP A 119 -7.65 -4.00 2.50
C ASP A 119 -6.24 -3.46 2.88
N LEU A 120 -5.32 -3.34 1.92
CA LEU A 120 -4.01 -2.71 2.12
C LEU A 120 -4.10 -1.24 2.54
N VAL A 121 -5.11 -0.50 2.07
CA VAL A 121 -5.39 0.86 2.54
C VAL A 121 -5.70 0.90 4.04
N ASP A 122 -6.50 -0.05 4.54
CA ASP A 122 -6.83 -0.11 5.97
C ASP A 122 -5.62 -0.57 6.80
N ILE A 123 -4.84 -1.53 6.30
CA ILE A 123 -3.54 -1.93 6.88
C ILE A 123 -2.60 -0.74 6.96
N ARG A 124 -2.48 0.05 5.89
CA ARG A 124 -1.67 1.28 5.86
C ARG A 124 -2.11 2.26 6.93
N ARG A 125 -3.42 2.49 7.08
CA ARG A 125 -3.96 3.39 8.11
C ARG A 125 -3.58 2.92 9.51
N PHE A 126 -3.73 1.62 9.78
CA PHE A 126 -3.35 1.02 11.06
C PHE A 126 -1.86 1.25 11.37
N PHE A 127 -0.95 0.94 10.44
CA PHE A 127 0.48 1.11 10.70
C PHE A 127 0.87 2.59 10.83
N LYS A 128 0.30 3.48 10.01
CA LYS A 128 0.57 4.93 10.11
C LYS A 128 0.07 5.56 11.41
N SER A 129 -0.86 4.93 12.13
CA SER A 129 -1.33 5.42 13.43
C SER A 129 -0.47 4.95 14.60
N GLN A 130 0.48 4.03 14.37
CA GLN A 130 1.35 3.52 15.43
C GLN A 130 2.47 4.51 15.72
N VAL A 131 2.77 4.73 17.01
CA VAL A 131 3.73 5.73 17.49
C VAL A 131 5.14 5.45 16.96
N TYR A 132 5.53 4.19 16.85
CA TYR A 132 6.88 3.82 16.44
C TYR A 132 7.06 3.63 14.93
N VAL A 133 6.01 3.80 14.12
CA VAL A 133 6.10 3.72 12.66
C VAL A 133 6.41 5.11 12.09
N GLN A 134 7.66 5.30 11.66
CA GLN A 134 8.14 6.57 11.10
C GLN A 134 7.68 6.77 9.65
N SER A 135 7.69 5.70 8.87
CA SER A 135 7.22 5.73 7.49
C SER A 135 6.61 4.40 7.07
N TYR A 136 5.73 4.48 6.08
CA TYR A 136 5.09 3.35 5.42
C TYR A 136 5.26 3.51 3.91
N TYR A 137 5.76 2.46 3.26
CA TYR A 137 5.87 2.36 1.82
C TYR A 137 4.88 1.30 1.33
N SER A 138 4.04 1.71 0.40
CA SER A 138 3.09 0.81 -0.28
C SER A 138 3.78 -0.08 -1.31
N GLU A 139 3.13 -1.18 -1.69
CA GLU A 139 3.52 -2.03 -2.82
C GLU A 139 3.90 -1.20 -4.05
N ASN A 140 3.08 -0.21 -4.39
CA ASN A 140 3.31 0.59 -5.59
C ASN A 140 4.58 1.42 -5.50
N GLN A 141 4.94 1.89 -4.30
CA GLN A 141 6.20 2.61 -4.07
C GLN A 141 7.39 1.65 -4.13
N ILE A 142 7.30 0.50 -3.47
CA ILE A 142 8.34 -0.54 -3.45
C ILE A 142 8.68 -0.99 -4.87
N HIS A 143 7.68 -1.11 -5.75
CA HIS A 143 7.89 -1.64 -7.10
C HIS A 143 8.22 -0.61 -8.17
N ASN A 144 7.91 0.66 -7.96
CA ASN A 144 8.04 1.66 -9.02
C ASN A 144 8.99 2.81 -8.71
N GLU A 145 9.35 3.05 -7.45
CA GLU A 145 10.33 4.09 -7.12
C GLU A 145 11.77 3.59 -7.33
N VAL A 146 12.61 4.46 -7.86
CA VAL A 146 14.02 4.15 -8.21
C VAL A 146 14.84 3.62 -7.03
N ARG A 147 14.65 4.19 -5.83
CA ARG A 147 15.41 3.77 -4.64
C ARG A 147 15.28 2.28 -4.29
N PHE A 148 14.14 1.65 -4.59
CA PHE A 148 13.93 0.21 -4.37
C PHE A 148 14.51 -0.67 -5.49
N ASN A 149 15.25 -0.07 -6.42
CA ASN A 149 15.98 -0.77 -7.47
C ASN A 149 17.48 -0.48 -7.39
N GLU A 150 17.86 0.71 -6.92
CA GLU A 150 19.26 1.16 -6.85
C GLU A 150 19.89 1.02 -5.46
N ASP A 151 19.12 1.16 -4.37
CA ASP A 151 19.66 1.02 -3.01
C ASP A 151 19.76 -0.45 -2.63
N GLU A 152 20.98 -0.93 -2.39
CA GLU A 152 21.30 -2.30 -1.98
C GLU A 152 20.54 -2.75 -0.72
N ASN A 153 20.25 -1.83 0.20
CA ASN A 153 19.51 -2.14 1.43
C ASN A 153 18.00 -2.25 1.21
N LEU A 154 17.48 -1.67 0.12
CA LEU A 154 16.04 -1.62 -0.15
C LEU A 154 15.61 -2.54 -1.29
N LYS A 155 16.52 -2.86 -2.22
CA LYS A 155 16.19 -3.67 -3.42
C LYS A 155 15.62 -5.04 -3.08
N VAL A 156 16.02 -5.62 -1.95
CA VAL A 156 15.54 -6.92 -1.49
C VAL A 156 14.01 -6.94 -1.33
N TYR A 157 13.41 -5.85 -0.85
CA TYR A 157 11.96 -5.77 -0.62
C TYR A 157 11.17 -5.75 -1.93
N ASN A 158 11.74 -5.17 -2.99
CA ASN A 158 11.17 -5.19 -4.33
C ASN A 158 11.36 -6.55 -5.01
N GLN A 159 12.54 -7.17 -4.86
CA GLN A 159 12.82 -8.51 -5.40
C GLN A 159 11.89 -9.58 -4.82
N LEU A 160 11.62 -9.51 -3.51
CA LEU A 160 10.74 -10.44 -2.78
C LEU A 160 9.25 -10.09 -2.87
N LYS A 161 8.90 -8.96 -3.48
CA LYS A 161 7.52 -8.57 -3.80
C LYS A 161 6.59 -8.49 -2.61
N PHE A 162 7.04 -7.77 -1.58
CA PHE A 162 6.19 -7.44 -0.43
C PHE A 162 5.11 -6.42 -0.78
N ASP A 163 3.96 -6.56 -0.10
CA ASP A 163 2.81 -5.66 -0.31
C ASP A 163 3.02 -4.30 0.40
N ALA A 164 3.88 -4.26 1.42
CA ALA A 164 4.27 -3.02 2.08
C ALA A 164 5.57 -3.16 2.88
N LEU A 165 6.11 -2.01 3.30
CA LEU A 165 7.28 -1.90 4.14
C LEU A 165 7.07 -0.79 5.15
N ILE A 166 7.34 -1.04 6.42
CA ILE A 166 7.37 0.00 7.45
C ILE A 166 8.80 0.26 7.91
N HIS A 167 9.09 1.52 8.21
CA HIS A 167 10.27 1.91 8.96
C HIS A 167 9.86 2.08 10.42
N TYR A 168 10.27 1.11 11.24
CA TYR A 168 9.94 1.06 12.65
C TYR A 168 11.12 1.54 13.49
N THR A 169 10.85 2.46 14.42
CA THR A 169 11.86 3.12 15.24
C THR A 169 11.35 3.26 16.68
N LYS A 170 11.89 2.46 17.60
CA LYS A 170 11.55 2.55 19.03
C LYS A 170 12.32 3.67 19.74
N ASP A 171 13.55 3.92 19.32
CA ASP A 171 14.45 4.97 19.80
C ASP A 171 15.42 5.39 18.68
N SER A 172 16.33 6.34 18.95
CA SER A 172 17.23 6.89 17.94
C SER A 172 18.18 5.86 17.28
N VAL A 173 18.40 4.72 17.93
CA VAL A 173 19.37 3.68 17.51
C VAL A 173 18.65 2.47 16.89
N ASN A 174 17.52 2.06 17.45
CA ASN A 174 16.77 0.88 17.04
C ASN A 174 15.83 1.20 15.86
N LYS A 175 16.42 1.26 14.67
CA LYS A 175 15.72 1.45 13.38
C LYS A 175 15.74 0.17 12.58
N VAL A 176 14.56 -0.28 12.14
CA VAL A 176 14.44 -1.49 11.33
C VAL A 176 13.36 -1.32 10.25
N PHE A 177 13.63 -1.90 9.09
CA PHE A 177 12.63 -2.07 8.05
C PHE A 177 11.93 -3.40 8.25
N ILE A 178 10.61 -3.37 8.39
CA ILE A 178 9.79 -4.57 8.59
C ILE A 178 8.86 -4.71 7.39
N PRO A 179 9.05 -5.71 6.52
CA PRO A 179 8.14 -5.97 5.41
C PRO A 179 6.80 -6.51 5.93
N ILE A 180 5.76 -6.17 5.19
CA ILE A 180 4.40 -6.64 5.42
C ILE A 180 3.95 -7.42 4.19
N GLN A 181 3.43 -8.61 4.42
CA GLN A 181 2.71 -9.40 3.43
C GLN A 181 1.26 -9.56 3.87
N TYR A 182 0.33 -9.34 2.94
CA TYR A 182 -1.09 -9.59 3.15
C TYR A 182 -1.59 -10.73 2.26
N GLU A 183 -2.33 -11.66 2.85
CA GLU A 183 -2.99 -12.73 2.11
C GLU A 183 -4.49 -12.70 2.31
N LYS A 184 -5.18 -12.28 1.25
CA LYS A 184 -6.65 -12.24 1.23
C LYS A 184 -7.27 -13.61 0.96
N THR A 185 -6.67 -14.36 0.05
CA THR A 185 -7.20 -15.62 -0.48
C THR A 185 -6.14 -16.69 -0.44
N SER A 186 -6.53 -17.92 -0.10
CA SER A 186 -5.59 -19.04 -0.10
C SER A 186 -4.98 -19.28 -1.49
N LYS A 187 -3.67 -19.51 -1.53
CA LYS A 187 -2.92 -19.94 -2.72
C LYS A 187 -2.59 -21.42 -2.61
N SER A 188 -2.16 -22.03 -3.72
CA SER A 188 -1.70 -23.42 -3.70
C SER A 188 -0.50 -23.60 -2.74
N LYS A 189 -0.42 -24.76 -2.08
CA LYS A 189 0.72 -25.15 -1.21
C LYS A 189 2.08 -24.96 -1.90
N LYS A 190 2.18 -25.32 -3.19
CA LYS A 190 3.40 -25.12 -4.01
C LYS A 190 3.83 -23.65 -4.06
N ARG A 191 2.88 -22.74 -4.26
CA ARG A 191 3.15 -21.29 -4.33
C ARG A 191 3.62 -20.74 -2.99
N TYR A 192 3.03 -21.19 -1.89
CA TYR A 192 3.50 -20.82 -0.55
C TYR A 192 4.90 -21.35 -0.26
N LYS A 193 5.20 -22.62 -0.58
CA LYS A 193 6.55 -23.18 -0.42
C LYS A 193 7.60 -22.35 -1.14
N GLN A 194 7.33 -21.92 -2.37
CA GLN A 194 8.23 -21.05 -3.13
C GLN A 194 8.46 -19.71 -2.42
N ILE A 195 7.39 -19.03 -2.01
CA ILE A 195 7.47 -17.73 -1.35
C ILE A 195 8.21 -17.83 -0.01
N ILE A 196 7.81 -18.75 0.85
CA ILE A 196 8.41 -18.93 2.19
C ILE A 196 9.89 -19.31 2.07
N SER A 197 10.25 -20.17 1.12
CA SER A 197 11.66 -20.53 0.91
C SER A 197 12.53 -19.30 0.64
N GLN A 198 12.06 -18.38 -0.21
CA GLN A 198 12.80 -17.15 -0.54
C GLN A 198 13.03 -16.27 0.70
N TYR A 199 12.02 -16.15 1.58
CA TYR A 199 12.14 -15.38 2.82
C TYR A 199 13.20 -15.94 3.77
N TYR A 200 13.29 -17.26 3.87
CA TYR A 200 14.26 -17.91 4.74
C TYR A 200 15.66 -17.93 4.14
N PHE A 201 15.78 -17.99 2.81
CA PHE A 201 17.07 -17.88 2.12
C PHE A 201 17.64 -16.47 2.11
N GLU A 202 16.83 -15.43 2.35
CA GLU A 202 17.30 -14.05 2.38
C GLU A 202 17.81 -13.64 3.78
N PRO A 203 19.14 -13.51 4.00
CA PRO A 203 19.68 -13.23 5.33
C PRO A 203 19.38 -11.81 5.81
N SER A 204 19.18 -10.86 4.89
CA SER A 204 18.90 -9.46 5.24
C SER A 204 17.49 -9.23 5.79
N LEU A 205 16.62 -10.23 5.74
CA LEU A 205 15.28 -10.19 6.34
C LEU A 205 15.30 -10.75 7.76
N PRO A 206 15.28 -9.90 8.81
CA PRO A 206 15.21 -10.36 10.18
C PRO A 206 13.82 -10.88 10.54
N MET A 207 12.76 -10.28 9.97
CA MET A 207 11.38 -10.60 10.28
C MET A 207 10.42 -10.13 9.19
N ILE A 208 9.21 -10.69 9.19
CA ILE A 208 8.11 -10.34 8.28
C ILE A 208 6.81 -10.32 9.09
N ILE A 209 6.01 -9.27 8.91
CA ILE A 209 4.63 -9.26 9.40
C ILE A 209 3.73 -9.85 8.33
N TYR A 210 3.06 -10.94 8.66
CA TYR A 210 2.19 -11.66 7.73
C TYR A 210 0.74 -11.54 8.20
N ILE A 211 -0.02 -10.71 7.50
CA ILE A 211 -1.44 -10.47 7.77
C ILE A 211 -2.26 -11.39 6.88
N THR A 212 -3.24 -12.06 7.47
CA THR A 212 -4.14 -12.96 6.73
C THR A 212 -5.59 -12.53 6.88
N LYS A 213 -6.42 -12.82 5.88
CA LYS A 213 -7.85 -12.55 5.98
C LYS A 213 -8.58 -13.50 6.94
N SER A 214 -8.06 -14.70 7.14
CA SER A 214 -8.66 -15.72 7.99
C SER A 214 -7.62 -16.62 8.65
N GLU A 215 -7.98 -17.19 9.81
CA GLU A 215 -7.16 -18.18 10.51
C GLU A 215 -6.86 -19.42 9.67
N GLN A 216 -7.75 -19.80 8.75
CA GLN A 216 -7.51 -20.93 7.83
C GLN A 216 -6.28 -20.70 6.94
N ILE A 217 -6.13 -19.48 6.40
CA ILE A 217 -4.97 -19.10 5.59
C ILE A 217 -3.72 -19.08 6.46
N LYS A 218 -3.81 -18.51 7.66
CA LYS A 218 -2.69 -18.47 8.62
C LYS A 218 -2.20 -19.87 8.98
N ASN A 219 -3.10 -20.79 9.31
CA ASN A 219 -2.74 -22.16 9.67
C ASN A 219 -2.06 -22.88 8.50
N LEU A 220 -2.59 -22.75 7.28
CA LEU A 220 -1.96 -23.31 6.09
C LEU A 220 -0.53 -22.80 5.86
N ILE A 221 -0.32 -21.49 6.01
CA ILE A 221 1.02 -20.89 5.84
C ILE A 221 1.95 -21.35 6.97
N GLY A 222 1.45 -21.41 8.20
CA GLY A 222 2.17 -21.93 9.36
C GLY A 222 2.64 -23.37 9.20
N GLU A 223 1.76 -24.27 8.75
CA GLU A 223 2.10 -25.67 8.45
C GLU A 223 3.22 -25.77 7.40
N ILE A 224 3.18 -24.92 6.38
CA ILE A 224 4.21 -24.91 5.33
C ILE A 224 5.52 -24.33 5.85
N GLU A 225 5.46 -23.32 6.73
CA GLU A 225 6.62 -22.80 7.41
C GLU A 225 7.28 -23.87 8.30
N ASP A 226 6.48 -24.66 9.03
CA ASP A 226 6.95 -25.77 9.85
C ASP A 226 7.59 -26.89 9.03
N GLU A 227 7.06 -27.18 7.84
CA GLU A 227 7.68 -28.12 6.91
C GLU A 227 9.05 -27.64 6.41
N PHE A 228 9.21 -26.33 6.20
CA PHE A 228 10.41 -25.74 5.62
C PHE A 228 11.50 -25.45 6.66
N GLN A 229 11.11 -24.88 7.81
CA GLN A 229 12.02 -24.44 8.84
C GLN A 229 11.85 -25.27 10.12
N LYS A 230 12.67 -26.32 10.25
CA LYS A 230 12.64 -27.20 11.43
C LYS A 230 13.26 -26.57 12.66
N ASP A 231 14.17 -25.62 12.49
CA ASP A 231 14.73 -24.87 13.62
C ASP A 231 13.74 -23.76 14.03
N HIS A 232 13.10 -23.99 15.17
CA HIS A 232 12.11 -23.07 15.70
C HIS A 232 12.71 -21.76 16.21
N ASP A 233 14.03 -21.65 16.43
CA ASP A 233 14.61 -20.42 16.99
C ASP A 233 14.78 -19.31 15.96
N ILE A 234 14.91 -19.66 14.68
CA ILE A 234 15.19 -18.74 13.57
C ILE A 234 13.92 -18.32 12.79
N ARG A 235 12.74 -18.45 13.40
CA ARG A 235 11.46 -18.11 12.76
C ARG A 235 11.34 -16.61 12.49
N LYS A 236 11.12 -16.27 11.22
CA LYS A 236 11.04 -14.88 10.72
C LYS A 236 9.62 -14.34 10.62
N ILE A 237 8.61 -15.21 10.50
CA ILE A 237 7.24 -14.80 10.19
C ILE A 237 6.42 -14.59 11.48
N PHE A 238 5.84 -13.39 11.62
CA PHE A 238 4.94 -13.02 12.71
C PHE A 238 3.54 -12.80 12.14
N TYR A 239 2.60 -13.63 12.58
CA TYR A 239 1.26 -13.69 12.03
C TYR A 239 0.27 -12.79 12.77
N GLY A 240 -0.65 -12.21 12.00
CA GLY A 240 -1.87 -11.57 12.49
C GLY A 240 -3.01 -11.75 11.48
N THR A 241 -4.22 -11.43 11.89
CA THR A 241 -5.39 -11.37 11.01
C THR A 241 -5.77 -9.93 10.72
N LEU A 242 -6.44 -9.69 9.60
CA LEU A 242 -6.97 -8.37 9.28
C LEU A 242 -7.93 -7.86 10.37
N SER A 243 -8.67 -8.76 11.02
CA SER A 243 -9.56 -8.42 12.14
C SER A 243 -8.82 -7.91 13.38
N ASP A 244 -7.54 -8.28 13.56
CA ASP A 244 -6.74 -7.80 14.68
C ASP A 244 -6.36 -6.32 14.55
N LEU A 245 -6.40 -5.77 13.32
CA LEU A 245 -5.92 -4.43 12.98
C LEU A 245 -6.96 -3.33 13.18
N SER A 246 -7.80 -3.44 14.22
CA SER A 246 -8.76 -2.40 14.55
C SER A 246 -8.04 -1.09 14.87
N SER A 247 -8.53 0.04 14.34
CA SER A 247 -8.00 1.38 14.64
C SER A 247 -8.12 1.77 16.11
N ASP A 248 -8.98 1.09 16.86
CA ASP A 248 -9.18 1.33 18.30
C ASP A 248 -8.19 0.54 19.17
N SER A 249 -7.53 -0.46 18.59
CA SER A 249 -6.53 -1.28 19.28
C SER A 249 -5.22 -0.51 19.39
N LYS A 250 -4.94 0.05 20.57
CA LYS A 250 -3.65 0.70 20.90
C LYS A 250 -2.45 -0.26 20.86
N LEU A 251 -2.72 -1.56 20.84
CA LEU A 251 -1.72 -2.61 20.83
C LEU A 251 -2.22 -3.73 19.92
N VAL A 252 -1.39 -4.11 18.95
CA VAL A 252 -1.60 -5.35 18.19
C VAL A 252 -0.41 -6.26 18.40
N LYS A 253 -0.72 -7.52 18.72
CA LYS A 253 0.27 -8.58 18.92
C LYS A 253 0.32 -9.43 17.66
N PHE A 254 1.50 -9.58 17.07
CA PHE A 254 1.76 -10.55 16.03
C PHE A 254 2.57 -11.70 16.62
N ILE A 255 2.22 -12.93 16.29
CA ILE A 255 2.73 -14.14 16.94
C ILE A 255 3.36 -15.04 15.89
N SER A 256 4.58 -15.52 16.12
CA SER A 256 5.26 -16.50 15.28
C SER A 256 4.94 -17.94 15.73
N GLN A 257 5.26 -18.94 14.90
CA GLN A 257 4.98 -20.36 15.20
C GLN A 257 5.68 -20.89 16.46
N ASN A 258 6.76 -20.26 16.90
CA ASN A 258 7.46 -20.58 18.16
C ASN A 258 6.95 -19.77 19.36
N ASN A 259 5.76 -19.15 19.27
CA ASN A 259 5.15 -18.30 20.30
C ASN A 259 5.93 -17.03 20.67
N LYS A 260 7.00 -16.67 19.94
CA LYS A 260 7.58 -15.32 20.04
C LYS A 260 6.53 -14.32 19.55
N ALA A 261 6.56 -13.13 20.14
CA ALA A 261 5.59 -12.11 19.82
C ALA A 261 6.23 -10.75 19.69
N ILE A 262 5.74 -9.99 18.71
CA ILE A 262 5.99 -8.56 18.60
C ILE A 262 4.70 -7.84 18.95
N VAL A 263 4.84 -6.71 19.63
CA VAL A 263 3.71 -5.83 19.95
C VAL A 263 4.00 -4.49 19.31
N MET A 264 3.09 -4.04 18.46
CA MET A 264 3.17 -2.72 17.86
C MET A 264 2.36 -1.71 18.67
N LYS A 265 2.96 -0.52 18.82
CA LYS A 265 2.49 0.65 19.56
C LYS A 265 2.62 1.88 18.67
#